data_AF-A0A7C1SDS3-F1
#
_entry.id   AF-A0A7C1SDS3-F1
#
_cell.length_a   1.000
_cell.length_b   1.000
_cell.length_c   1.000
_cell.angle_alpha   90.00
_cell.angle_beta   90.00
_cell.angle_gamma   90.00
#
_symmetry.space_group_name_H-M   'P 1'
#
loop_
_entity.id
_entity.type
_entity.pdbx_description
1 polymer ?
#
loop_
_entity_poly.entity_id
_entity_poly.type
_entity_poly.pdbx_seq_one_letter_code
_entity_poly.pdbx_strand_id
1 'polypeptide(L)'
;MKKLTDTKDSISSEVYSKIMQVQDKKEIFRKIYKEKDSAGEINKFGITTPEVLKATVTGHEAFDLYQTYGFPIEMIVELAQEQKLFVDIEDFDKESKKHQDLSRTASVGKFKGGLADAGEETAELHTATHLLLAALREVLNEEIYQKGSNITAERLRFDFNYPEKLTDEQKKQVENLVNEKIKENIPVEMEEMSKDEALKITKVSFDSSKYGDVVKVYKIGNFSTEACGGPHAKSTGELGHFKIKKEESSSAGVRRIKAILG
;
A
#
# COMPACT_ATOMS: atom_id res chain seq x y z
N MET A 1 0.81 20.80 -7.50
CA MET A 1 2.12 21.46 -7.64
C MET A 1 2.02 22.98 -7.80
N LYS A 2 1.49 23.51 -8.92
CA LYS A 2 1.49 24.96 -9.21
C LYS A 2 1.03 25.86 -8.05
N LYS A 3 -0.15 25.59 -7.48
CA LYS A 3 -0.66 26.34 -6.30
C LYS A 3 0.24 26.28 -5.06
N LEU A 4 0.98 25.20 -4.85
CA LEU A 4 1.87 25.02 -3.69
C LEU A 4 3.19 25.77 -3.88
N THR A 5 3.69 25.78 -5.11
CA THR A 5 4.94 26.47 -5.44
C THR A 5 4.73 27.97 -5.61
N ASP A 6 3.52 28.42 -5.98
CA ASP A 6 3.12 29.84 -6.07
C ASP A 6 3.20 30.58 -4.72
N THR A 7 3.23 29.85 -3.59
CA THR A 7 3.35 30.42 -2.23
C THR A 7 4.77 30.41 -1.67
N LYS A 8 5.76 30.02 -2.49
CA LYS A 8 7.17 29.88 -2.08
C LYS A 8 8.02 30.93 -2.79
N ASP A 9 9.05 31.41 -2.10
CA ASP A 9 9.99 32.39 -2.65
C ASP A 9 11.10 31.64 -3.39
N SER A 10 11.13 31.68 -4.72
CA SER A 10 12.18 31.00 -5.51
C SER A 10 13.55 31.63 -5.31
N ILE A 11 14.60 30.81 -5.27
CA ILE A 11 15.99 31.30 -5.21
C ILE A 11 16.51 31.63 -6.60
N SER A 12 17.38 32.64 -6.69
CA SER A 12 18.05 32.97 -7.96
C SER A 12 18.83 31.76 -8.48
N SER A 13 18.82 31.56 -9.80
CA SER A 13 19.40 30.36 -10.42
C SER A 13 20.89 30.18 -10.06
N GLU A 14 21.64 31.28 -9.95
CA GLU A 14 23.05 31.26 -9.57
C GLU A 14 23.25 30.77 -8.13
N VAL A 15 22.49 31.30 -7.17
CA VAL A 15 22.60 30.93 -5.76
C VAL A 15 22.13 29.49 -5.54
N TYR A 16 21.02 29.10 -6.17
CA TYR A 16 20.48 27.75 -6.12
C TYR A 16 21.50 26.71 -6.63
N SER A 17 22.11 26.97 -7.80
CA SER A 17 23.12 26.06 -8.36
C SER A 17 24.33 25.91 -7.46
N LYS A 18 24.81 27.00 -6.86
CA LYS A 18 25.95 26.97 -5.92
C LYS A 18 25.65 26.11 -4.69
N ILE A 19 24.46 26.27 -4.11
CA ILE A 19 24.03 25.51 -2.93
C ILE A 19 23.88 24.02 -3.27
N MET A 20 23.33 23.69 -4.43
CA MET A 20 23.11 22.30 -4.84
C MET A 20 24.41 21.52 -5.13
N GLN A 21 25.53 22.20 -5.33
CA GLN A 21 26.86 21.61 -5.56
C GLN A 21 27.69 21.43 -4.28
N VAL A 22 27.20 21.87 -3.12
CA VAL A 22 27.92 21.71 -1.85
C VAL A 22 27.98 20.23 -1.45
N GLN A 23 29.17 19.74 -1.11
CA GLN A 23 29.40 18.32 -0.77
C GLN A 23 28.54 17.86 0.42
N ASP A 24 28.50 18.65 1.50
CA ASP A 24 27.77 18.31 2.73
C ASP A 24 26.36 18.89 2.78
N LYS A 25 25.75 19.24 1.63
CA LYS A 25 24.45 19.92 1.58
C LYS A 25 23.38 19.24 2.44
N LYS A 26 23.35 17.91 2.49
CA LYS A 26 22.39 17.15 3.30
C LYS A 26 22.46 17.54 4.78
N GLU A 27 23.66 17.65 5.33
CA GLU A 27 23.87 18.03 6.72
C GLU A 27 23.54 19.50 6.97
N ILE A 28 23.89 20.37 6.02
CA ILE A 28 23.52 21.80 6.06
C ILE A 28 22.01 21.98 6.14
N PHE A 29 21.28 21.36 5.21
CA PHE A 29 19.82 21.44 5.18
C PHE A 29 19.19 20.82 6.43
N ARG A 30 19.74 19.71 6.93
CA ARG A 30 19.28 19.10 8.19
C ARG A 30 19.38 20.07 9.37
N LYS A 31 20.51 20.78 9.52
CA LYS A 31 20.67 21.81 10.56
C LYS A 31 19.69 22.97 10.35
N ILE A 32 19.51 23.43 9.11
CA ILE A 32 18.58 24.52 8.77
C ILE A 32 17.16 24.17 9.22
N TYR A 33 16.71 22.95 8.91
CA TYR A 33 15.33 22.52 9.18
C TYR A 33 15.08 22.22 10.66
N LYS A 34 16.03 21.60 11.36
CA LYS A 34 15.86 21.19 12.77
C LYS A 34 16.18 22.28 13.77
N GLU A 35 17.32 22.94 13.57
CA GLU A 35 17.93 23.80 14.58
C GLU A 35 17.68 25.27 14.26
N LYS A 36 17.26 25.58 13.02
CA LYS A 36 17.17 26.95 12.49
C LYS A 36 18.49 27.73 12.60
N ASP A 37 19.59 27.01 12.80
CA ASP A 37 20.91 27.55 13.08
C ASP A 37 21.94 26.98 12.11
N SER A 38 22.03 27.59 10.94
CA SER A 38 23.05 27.27 9.94
C SER A 38 23.51 28.52 9.21
N ALA A 39 23.39 29.67 9.87
CA ALA A 39 23.63 30.98 9.28
C ALA A 39 25.02 31.05 8.65
N GLY A 40 26.06 30.49 9.29
CA GLY A 40 27.43 30.55 8.76
C GLY A 40 27.65 29.83 7.43
N GLU A 41 26.98 28.71 7.18
CA GLU A 41 27.32 27.83 6.05
C GLU A 41 26.68 28.27 4.73
N ILE A 42 25.50 28.90 4.80
CA ILE A 42 24.75 29.40 3.63
C ILE A 42 24.94 30.89 3.37
N ASN A 43 25.26 31.71 4.38
CA ASN A 43 25.49 33.15 4.22
C ASN A 43 26.60 33.45 3.21
N LYS A 44 27.58 32.55 3.04
CA LYS A 44 28.64 32.67 2.02
C LYS A 44 28.12 32.70 0.58
N PHE A 45 26.87 32.27 0.36
CA PHE A 45 26.18 32.34 -0.92
C PHE A 45 25.23 33.55 -1.02
N GLY A 46 25.22 34.44 -0.04
CA GLY A 46 24.36 35.62 -0.02
C GLY A 46 22.89 35.33 0.27
N ILE A 47 22.59 34.21 0.96
CA ILE A 47 21.23 33.81 1.34
C ILE A 47 21.17 33.51 2.84
N THR A 48 20.02 33.81 3.44
CA THR A 48 19.74 33.59 4.86
C THR A 48 18.91 32.33 5.12
N THR A 49 18.96 31.82 6.35
CA THR A 49 18.14 30.66 6.77
C THR A 49 16.64 30.87 6.50
N PRO A 50 16.03 32.03 6.82
CA PRO A 50 14.62 32.27 6.50
C PRO A 50 14.30 32.22 5.01
N GLU A 51 15.18 32.74 4.15
CA GLU A 51 14.99 32.68 2.69
C GLU A 51 15.03 31.24 2.18
N VAL A 52 15.96 30.43 2.69
CA VAL A 52 15.99 28.99 2.39
C VAL A 52 14.68 28.33 2.81
N LEU A 53 14.21 28.59 4.04
CA LEU A 53 12.95 28.01 4.54
C LEU A 53 11.73 28.42 3.70
N LYS A 54 11.65 29.67 3.24
CA LYS A 54 10.58 30.12 2.33
C LYS A 54 10.67 29.51 0.95
N ALA A 55 11.87 29.15 0.51
CA ALA A 55 12.13 28.42 -0.74
C ALA A 55 12.03 26.90 -0.60
N THR A 56 11.68 26.37 0.57
CA THR A 56 11.59 24.93 0.83
C THR A 56 10.14 24.45 0.79
N VAL A 57 9.90 23.40 0.00
CA VAL A 57 8.75 22.51 0.15
C VAL A 57 9.03 21.61 1.35
N THR A 58 8.21 21.75 2.39
CA THR A 58 8.35 20.98 3.64
C THR A 58 8.03 19.51 3.40
N GLY A 59 8.50 18.64 4.30
CA GLY A 59 8.20 17.21 4.23
C GLY A 59 6.71 16.93 4.24
N HIS A 60 5.96 17.65 5.08
CA HIS A 60 4.50 17.56 5.12
C HIS A 60 3.82 17.96 3.80
N GLU A 61 4.23 19.09 3.20
CA GLU A 61 3.67 19.54 1.91
C GLU A 61 3.98 18.55 0.77
N ALA A 62 5.20 18.00 0.75
CA ALA A 62 5.58 16.94 -0.19
C ALA A 62 4.80 15.64 0.08
N PHE A 63 4.58 15.30 1.35
CA PHE A 63 3.82 14.12 1.74
C PHE A 63 2.34 14.24 1.35
N ASP A 64 1.75 15.42 1.47
CA ASP A 64 0.39 15.71 0.98
C ASP A 64 0.24 15.48 -0.52
N LEU A 65 1.23 15.91 -1.32
CA LEU A 65 1.26 15.63 -2.74
C LEU A 65 1.33 14.13 -3.04
N TYR A 66 2.14 13.40 -2.29
CA TYR A 66 2.25 11.95 -2.40
C TYR A 66 0.95 11.23 -2.00
N GLN A 67 0.40 11.49 -0.81
CA GLN A 67 -0.74 10.74 -0.28
C GLN A 67 -2.07 11.10 -0.97
N THR A 68 -2.22 12.36 -1.40
CA THR A 68 -3.49 12.86 -1.95
C THR A 68 -3.55 12.68 -3.46
N TYR A 69 -2.43 12.94 -4.15
CA TYR A 69 -2.39 12.97 -5.62
C TYR A 69 -1.51 11.86 -6.22
N GLY A 70 -0.82 11.07 -5.39
CA GLY A 70 -0.01 9.94 -5.85
C GLY A 70 1.31 10.33 -6.51
N PHE A 71 1.78 11.58 -6.34
CA PHE A 71 3.04 12.02 -6.94
C PHE A 71 4.25 11.38 -6.24
N PRO A 72 5.11 10.63 -6.95
CA PRO A 72 6.35 10.11 -6.39
C PRO A 72 7.27 11.23 -5.88
N ILE A 73 8.06 10.96 -4.84
CA ILE A 73 8.96 11.96 -4.25
C ILE A 73 10.00 12.46 -5.26
N GLU A 74 10.45 11.59 -6.17
CA GLU A 74 11.39 11.93 -7.24
C GLU A 74 10.82 13.00 -8.16
N MET A 75 9.54 12.86 -8.55
CA MET A 75 8.84 13.83 -9.39
C MET A 75 8.62 15.14 -8.64
N ILE A 76 8.29 15.09 -7.35
CA ILE A 76 8.14 16.30 -6.51
C ILE A 76 9.46 17.07 -6.44
N VAL A 77 10.57 16.36 -6.24
CA VAL A 77 11.93 16.94 -6.21
C VAL A 77 12.30 17.55 -7.56
N GLU A 78 12.03 16.86 -8.67
CA GLU A 78 12.29 17.37 -10.02
C GLU A 78 11.52 18.68 -10.29
N LEU A 79 10.22 18.70 -10.02
CA LEU A 79 9.38 19.87 -10.19
C LEU A 79 9.78 21.04 -9.27
N ALA A 80 10.25 20.75 -8.06
CA ALA A 80 10.78 21.77 -7.15
C ALA A 80 12.09 22.37 -7.70
N GLN A 81 12.97 21.54 -8.27
CA GLN A 81 14.23 21.99 -8.88
C GLN A 81 14.04 22.89 -10.10
N GLU A 82 13.03 22.60 -10.94
CA GLU A 82 12.64 23.48 -12.05
C GLU A 82 12.33 24.89 -11.57
N GLN A 83 11.66 24.99 -10.42
CA GLN A 83 11.24 26.24 -9.79
C GLN A 83 12.27 26.81 -8.81
N LYS A 84 13.48 26.23 -8.73
CA LYS A 84 14.56 26.66 -7.82
C LYS A 84 14.15 26.64 -6.35
N LEU A 85 13.35 25.64 -6.00
CA LEU A 85 12.93 25.33 -4.65
C LEU A 85 13.72 24.13 -4.11
N PHE A 86 13.82 24.06 -2.78
CA PHE A 86 14.37 22.92 -2.07
C PHE A 86 13.23 22.01 -1.58
N VAL A 87 13.55 20.77 -1.24
CA VAL A 87 12.60 19.82 -0.63
C VAL A 87 13.24 19.24 0.62
N ASP A 88 12.50 19.27 1.73
CA ASP A 88 12.92 18.57 2.96
C ASP A 88 12.57 17.08 2.87
N ILE A 89 13.48 16.32 2.24
CA ILE A 89 13.33 14.87 2.05
C ILE A 89 13.35 14.14 3.40
N GLU A 90 14.14 14.60 4.37
CA GLU A 90 14.21 13.92 5.67
C GLU A 90 12.90 14.05 6.44
N ASP A 91 12.25 15.21 6.37
CA ASP A 91 10.92 15.39 6.94
C ASP A 91 9.84 14.63 6.17
N PHE A 92 9.93 14.55 4.83
CA PHE A 92 9.05 13.69 4.03
C PHE A 92 9.15 12.22 4.47
N ASP A 93 10.36 11.71 4.66
CA ASP A 93 10.60 10.32 5.10
C ASP A 93 10.01 10.08 6.50
N LYS A 94 10.06 11.07 7.40
CA LYS A 94 9.42 11.00 8.72
C LYS A 94 7.90 10.95 8.61
N GLU A 95 7.29 11.81 7.79
CA GLU A 95 5.84 11.80 7.58
C GLU A 95 5.38 10.49 6.93
N SER A 96 6.12 10.00 5.93
CA SER A 96 5.89 8.70 5.29
C SER A 96 5.98 7.55 6.30
N LYS A 97 7.01 7.56 7.17
CA LYS A 97 7.16 6.56 8.23
C LYS A 97 6.04 6.64 9.26
N LYS A 98 5.66 7.85 9.74
CA LYS A 98 4.52 8.04 10.64
C LYS A 98 3.24 7.48 10.03
N HIS A 99 2.99 7.76 8.75
CA HIS A 99 1.83 7.23 8.05
C HIS A 99 1.87 5.70 7.93
N GLN A 100 3.03 5.12 7.62
CA GLN A 100 3.23 3.67 7.60
C GLN A 100 2.99 3.05 8.98
N ASP A 101 3.50 3.67 10.03
CA ASP A 101 3.37 3.22 11.41
C ASP A 101 1.92 3.39 11.92
N LEU A 102 1.20 4.45 11.53
CA LEU A 102 -0.24 4.60 11.76
C LEU A 102 -1.04 3.50 11.04
N SER A 103 -0.69 3.18 9.79
CA SER A 103 -1.30 2.05 9.08
C SER A 103 -0.99 0.70 9.74
N ARG A 104 0.19 0.54 10.36
CA ARG A 104 0.60 -0.66 11.09
C ARG A 104 -0.05 -0.77 12.47
N THR A 105 -0.13 0.32 13.21
CA THR A 105 -0.80 0.38 14.53
C THR A 105 -2.31 0.23 14.39
N ALA A 106 -2.92 0.75 13.31
CA ALA A 106 -4.29 0.43 12.92
C ALA A 106 -4.48 -1.07 12.54
N SER A 107 -3.40 -1.84 12.38
CA SER A 107 -3.46 -3.31 12.29
C SER A 107 -3.11 -4.03 13.59
N VAL A 108 -2.60 -3.34 14.62
CA VAL A 108 -2.43 -3.86 15.98
C VAL A 108 -3.81 -3.81 16.65
N GLY A 109 -4.56 -4.90 16.49
CA GLY A 109 -5.99 -4.99 16.83
C GLY A 109 -6.81 -5.70 15.76
N LYS A 110 -6.23 -5.93 14.57
CA LYS A 110 -6.81 -6.77 13.53
C LYS A 110 -6.45 -8.23 13.77
N PHE A 111 -7.43 -9.13 13.64
CA PHE A 111 -7.22 -10.57 13.69
C PHE A 111 -6.30 -11.03 12.54
N LYS A 112 -5.71 -12.23 12.67
CA LYS A 112 -4.80 -12.83 11.68
C LYS A 112 -5.38 -12.68 10.26
N GLY A 113 -4.59 -12.17 9.31
CA GLY A 113 -5.00 -12.04 7.90
C GLY A 113 -5.62 -10.69 7.50
N GLY A 114 -5.73 -9.71 8.41
CA GLY A 114 -6.24 -8.36 8.08
C GLY A 114 -7.72 -8.12 8.42
N LEU A 115 -8.31 -9.04 9.17
CA LEU A 115 -9.69 -9.02 9.64
C LEU A 115 -9.90 -8.00 10.77
N ALA A 116 -10.97 -7.23 10.72
CA ALA A 116 -11.31 -6.26 11.76
C ALA A 116 -11.98 -6.91 12.98
N ASP A 117 -12.69 -8.02 12.78
CA ASP A 117 -13.40 -8.77 13.81
C ASP A 117 -13.49 -10.27 13.41
N ALA A 118 -14.28 -11.05 14.16
CA ALA A 118 -14.54 -12.46 13.89
C ALA A 118 -16.04 -12.76 13.66
N GLY A 119 -16.81 -11.75 13.25
CA GLY A 119 -18.23 -11.89 12.91
C GLY A 119 -18.45 -12.71 11.64
N GLU A 120 -19.70 -13.12 11.42
CA GLU A 120 -20.11 -13.95 10.29
C GLU A 120 -19.87 -13.23 8.96
N GLU A 121 -20.25 -11.96 8.86
CA GLU A 121 -20.09 -11.14 7.66
C GLU A 121 -18.60 -10.94 7.31
N THR A 122 -17.76 -10.76 8.33
CA THR A 122 -16.30 -10.68 8.16
C THR A 122 -15.73 -12.02 7.68
N ALA A 123 -16.27 -13.15 8.16
CA ALA A 123 -15.86 -14.49 7.75
C ALA A 123 -16.27 -14.79 6.30
N GLU A 124 -17.44 -14.34 5.86
CA GLU A 124 -17.88 -14.42 4.46
C GLU A 124 -16.97 -13.61 3.54
N LEU A 125 -16.68 -12.35 3.89
CA LEU A 125 -15.76 -11.50 3.13
C LEU A 125 -14.32 -12.03 3.15
N HIS A 126 -13.95 -12.78 4.19
CA HIS A 126 -12.68 -13.49 4.24
C HIS A 126 -12.63 -14.65 3.24
N THR A 127 -13.65 -15.50 3.20
CA THR A 127 -13.79 -16.53 2.16
C THR A 127 -13.80 -15.90 0.76
N ALA A 128 -14.49 -14.78 0.57
CA ALA A 128 -14.49 -14.05 -0.70
C ALA A 128 -13.10 -13.52 -1.09
N THR A 129 -12.26 -13.17 -0.12
CA THR A 129 -10.87 -12.76 -0.37
C THR A 129 -10.04 -13.91 -0.94
N HIS A 130 -10.23 -15.14 -0.46
CA HIS A 130 -9.58 -16.33 -1.00
C HIS A 130 -10.04 -16.65 -2.43
N LEU A 131 -11.34 -16.55 -2.70
CA LEU A 131 -11.87 -16.69 -4.06
C LEU A 131 -11.31 -15.62 -5.00
N LEU A 132 -11.22 -14.37 -4.52
CA LEU A 132 -10.67 -13.25 -5.30
C LEU A 132 -9.20 -13.50 -5.68
N LEU A 133 -8.37 -13.97 -4.75
CA LEU A 133 -6.97 -14.26 -5.04
C LEU A 133 -6.83 -15.39 -6.06
N ALA A 134 -7.57 -16.49 -5.89
CA ALA A 134 -7.58 -17.59 -6.85
C ALA A 134 -8.04 -17.12 -8.24
N ALA A 135 -9.10 -16.31 -8.32
CA ALA A 135 -9.60 -15.75 -9.57
C ALA A 135 -8.59 -14.81 -10.24
N LEU A 136 -7.92 -13.95 -9.47
CA LEU A 136 -6.85 -13.09 -10.00
C LEU A 136 -5.70 -13.92 -10.58
N ARG A 137 -5.35 -15.04 -9.95
CA ARG A 137 -4.29 -15.93 -10.43
C ARG A 137 -4.66 -16.61 -11.74
N GLU A 138 -5.92 -17.04 -11.87
CA GLU A 138 -6.40 -17.68 -13.10
C GLU A 138 -6.55 -16.69 -14.26
N VAL A 139 -7.06 -15.49 -14.00
CA VAL A 139 -7.32 -14.48 -15.04
C VAL A 139 -6.04 -13.72 -15.45
N LEU A 140 -5.14 -13.45 -14.50
CA LEU A 140 -3.94 -12.64 -14.77
C LEU A 140 -2.69 -13.50 -14.96
N ASN A 141 -2.29 -14.25 -13.93
CA ASN A 141 -1.21 -15.25 -13.93
C ASN A 141 -0.98 -15.85 -12.53
N GLU A 142 -0.29 -16.99 -12.47
CA GLU A 142 0.03 -17.70 -11.22
C GLU A 142 1.05 -16.98 -10.32
N GLU A 143 1.61 -15.84 -10.71
CA GLU A 143 2.56 -15.10 -9.87
C GLU A 143 1.87 -14.06 -8.99
N ILE A 144 0.54 -13.92 -9.07
CA ILE A 144 -0.22 -13.03 -8.19
C ILE A 144 -0.22 -13.55 -6.75
N TYR A 145 0.20 -12.70 -5.81
CA TYR A 145 0.21 -12.91 -4.37
C TYR A 145 -0.23 -11.65 -3.62
N GLN A 146 -0.68 -11.85 -2.39
CA GLN A 146 -1.17 -10.78 -1.52
C GLN A 146 -0.03 -9.87 -1.03
N LYS A 147 -0.18 -8.56 -1.23
CA LYS A 147 0.66 -7.50 -0.66
C LYS A 147 0.04 -6.86 0.59
N GLY A 148 -1.27 -6.93 0.73
CA GLY A 148 -1.99 -6.38 1.87
C GLY A 148 -3.46 -6.75 1.85
N SER A 149 -4.08 -6.85 3.02
CA SER A 149 -5.53 -7.07 3.14
C SER A 149 -6.11 -6.26 4.28
N ASN A 150 -7.36 -5.83 4.14
CA ASN A 150 -8.17 -5.30 5.23
C ASN A 150 -9.64 -5.65 4.99
N ILE A 151 -10.22 -6.40 5.93
CA ILE A 151 -11.57 -6.94 5.83
C ILE A 151 -12.36 -6.45 7.04
N THR A 152 -13.58 -5.99 6.81
CA THR A 152 -14.56 -5.58 7.82
C THR A 152 -15.88 -6.28 7.51
N ALA A 153 -16.88 -6.19 8.38
CA ALA A 153 -18.23 -6.73 8.11
C ALA A 153 -18.92 -6.13 6.85
N GLU A 154 -18.43 -4.99 6.34
CA GLU A 154 -19.06 -4.27 5.22
C GLU A 154 -18.29 -4.40 3.90
N ARG A 155 -16.97 -4.65 3.95
CA ARG A 155 -16.12 -4.64 2.75
C ARG A 155 -14.80 -5.38 2.94
N LEU A 156 -14.22 -5.77 1.82
CA LEU A 156 -12.81 -6.16 1.73
C LEU A 156 -11.99 -5.18 0.90
N ARG A 157 -10.71 -5.06 1.26
CA ARG A 157 -9.67 -4.36 0.52
C ARG A 157 -8.51 -5.33 0.32
N PHE A 158 -8.19 -5.64 -0.92
CA PHE A 158 -7.16 -6.60 -1.28
C PHE A 158 -6.10 -5.95 -2.17
N ASP A 159 -4.85 -6.01 -1.73
CA ASP A 159 -3.70 -5.46 -2.44
C ASP A 159 -2.84 -6.62 -2.97
N PHE A 160 -2.40 -6.54 -4.22
CA PHE A 160 -1.67 -7.62 -4.90
C PHE A 160 -0.59 -7.08 -5.85
N ASN A 161 0.43 -7.89 -6.14
CA ASN A 161 1.53 -7.53 -7.05
C ASN A 161 1.06 -7.57 -8.51
N TYR A 162 0.76 -6.41 -9.06
CA TYR A 162 0.49 -6.29 -10.49
C TYR A 162 0.91 -4.88 -10.94
N PRO A 163 1.77 -4.74 -11.97
CA PRO A 163 2.30 -3.44 -12.34
C PRO A 163 1.28 -2.59 -13.12
N GLU A 164 0.36 -3.23 -13.81
CA GLU A 164 -0.56 -2.58 -14.74
C GLU A 164 -1.94 -2.36 -14.14
N LYS A 165 -2.67 -1.40 -14.69
CA LYS A 165 -4.09 -1.22 -14.35
C LYS A 165 -4.90 -2.35 -14.98
N LEU A 166 -5.79 -2.97 -14.21
CA LEU A 166 -6.67 -4.00 -14.76
C LEU A 166 -7.61 -3.38 -15.80
N THR A 167 -7.72 -4.05 -16.94
CA THR A 167 -8.72 -3.74 -17.95
C THR A 167 -10.13 -4.01 -17.41
N ASP A 168 -11.14 -3.37 -18.02
CA ASP A 168 -12.53 -3.62 -17.63
C ASP A 168 -12.95 -5.07 -17.86
N GLU A 169 -12.40 -5.71 -18.91
CA GLU A 169 -12.63 -7.14 -19.18
C GLU A 169 -12.00 -8.03 -18.11
N GLN A 170 -10.74 -7.81 -17.73
CA GLN A 170 -10.10 -8.57 -16.65
C GLN A 170 -10.86 -8.43 -15.33
N LYS A 171 -11.29 -7.21 -14.96
CA LYS A 171 -12.10 -7.01 -13.75
C LYS A 171 -13.40 -7.80 -13.80
N LYS A 172 -14.07 -7.80 -14.97
CA LYS A 172 -15.32 -8.53 -15.19
C LYS A 172 -15.10 -10.04 -15.13
N GLN A 173 -14.02 -10.55 -15.73
CA GLN A 173 -13.66 -11.97 -15.67
C GLN A 173 -13.39 -12.44 -14.24
N VAL A 174 -12.62 -11.66 -13.46
CA VAL A 174 -12.37 -11.94 -12.04
C VAL A 174 -13.67 -11.96 -11.26
N GLU A 175 -14.51 -10.93 -11.41
CA GLU A 175 -15.81 -10.85 -10.71
C GLU A 175 -16.74 -12.01 -11.10
N ASN A 176 -16.81 -12.37 -12.38
CA ASN A 176 -17.62 -13.48 -12.87
C ASN A 176 -17.15 -14.81 -12.29
N LEU A 177 -15.84 -15.07 -12.30
CA LEU A 177 -15.26 -16.31 -11.81
C LEU A 177 -15.49 -16.48 -10.30
N VAL A 178 -15.32 -15.43 -9.51
CA VAL A 178 -15.68 -15.47 -8.07
C VAL A 178 -17.16 -15.83 -7.89
N ASN A 179 -18.05 -15.18 -8.63
CA ASN A 179 -19.49 -15.44 -8.54
C ASN A 179 -19.90 -16.82 -9.06
N GLU A 180 -19.18 -17.38 -10.04
CA GLU A 180 -19.36 -18.75 -10.49
C GLU A 180 -19.05 -19.72 -9.35
N LYS A 181 -17.92 -19.55 -8.67
CA LYS A 181 -17.54 -20.38 -7.52
C LYS A 181 -18.46 -20.22 -6.31
N ILE A 182 -19.05 -19.03 -6.13
CA ILE A 182 -20.12 -18.83 -5.15
C ILE A 182 -21.36 -19.66 -5.51
N LYS A 183 -21.80 -19.63 -6.76
CA LYS A 183 -22.97 -20.41 -7.23
C LYS A 183 -22.78 -21.92 -7.14
N GLU A 184 -21.55 -22.40 -7.27
CA GLU A 184 -21.21 -23.82 -7.10
C GLU A 184 -21.41 -24.31 -5.66
N ASN A 185 -21.56 -23.41 -4.68
CA ASN A 185 -21.77 -23.73 -3.26
C ASN A 185 -20.76 -24.74 -2.72
N ILE A 186 -19.48 -24.46 -2.94
CA ILE A 186 -18.35 -25.32 -2.62
C ILE A 186 -18.14 -25.29 -1.10
N PRO A 187 -18.03 -26.44 -0.42
CA PRO A 187 -17.66 -26.49 0.99
C PRO A 187 -16.29 -25.85 1.25
N VAL A 188 -16.17 -25.14 2.38
CA VAL A 188 -14.91 -24.62 2.88
C VAL A 188 -14.38 -25.58 3.93
N GLU A 189 -13.35 -26.34 3.56
CA GLU A 189 -12.76 -27.39 4.40
C GLU A 189 -11.51 -26.88 5.10
N MET A 190 -11.30 -27.28 6.36
CA MET A 190 -10.14 -26.89 7.15
C MET A 190 -9.41 -28.13 7.65
N GLU A 191 -8.11 -28.18 7.40
CA GLU A 191 -7.20 -29.22 7.89
C GLU A 191 -6.04 -28.57 8.66
N GLU A 192 -5.67 -29.18 9.79
CA GLU A 192 -4.42 -28.85 10.47
C GLU A 192 -3.32 -29.80 10.00
N MET A 193 -2.18 -29.25 9.64
CA MET A 193 -1.03 -30.01 9.17
C MET A 193 0.28 -29.33 9.52
N SER A 194 1.40 -30.02 9.30
CA SER A 194 2.70 -29.39 9.49
C SER A 194 2.92 -28.28 8.47
N LYS A 195 3.71 -27.28 8.86
CA LYS A 195 4.12 -26.18 7.99
C LYS A 195 4.77 -26.68 6.69
N ASP A 196 5.57 -27.74 6.76
CA ASP A 196 6.25 -28.33 5.60
C ASP A 196 5.28 -29.02 4.63
N GLU A 197 4.21 -29.63 5.14
CA GLU A 197 3.14 -30.19 4.31
C GLU A 197 2.29 -29.09 3.66
N ALA A 198 1.93 -28.06 4.43
CA ALA A 198 1.19 -26.91 3.92
C ALA A 198 1.92 -26.21 2.78
N LEU A 199 3.25 -26.05 2.88
CA LEU A 199 4.07 -25.45 1.81
C LEU A 199 4.05 -26.25 0.50
N LYS A 200 3.77 -27.56 0.54
CA LYS A 200 3.71 -28.41 -0.66
C LYS A 200 2.38 -28.31 -1.40
N ILE A 201 1.30 -28.02 -0.69
CA ILE A 201 -0.07 -28.06 -1.23
C ILE A 201 -0.68 -26.67 -1.44
N THR A 202 -0.19 -25.65 -0.74
CA THR A 202 -0.69 -24.29 -0.88
C THR A 202 -0.09 -23.64 -2.13
N LYS A 203 -0.95 -23.06 -2.98
CA LYS A 203 -0.52 -22.42 -4.24
C LYS A 203 0.02 -21.00 -4.05
N VAL A 204 -0.07 -20.45 -2.83
CA VAL A 204 0.25 -19.06 -2.54
C VAL A 204 1.41 -18.98 -1.57
N SER A 205 2.40 -18.13 -1.87
CA SER A 205 3.48 -17.80 -0.93
C SER A 205 2.92 -17.12 0.31
N PHE A 206 2.53 -17.91 1.30
CA PHE A 206 2.36 -17.40 2.65
C PHE A 206 3.75 -17.22 3.27
N ASP A 207 3.97 -16.06 3.89
CA ASP A 207 5.21 -15.82 4.64
C ASP A 207 5.28 -16.80 5.80
N SER A 208 6.08 -17.84 5.60
CA SER A 208 6.18 -18.98 6.50
C SER A 208 6.65 -18.56 7.90
N SER A 209 7.33 -17.42 8.03
CA SER A 209 7.78 -16.88 9.33
C SER A 209 6.63 -16.43 10.24
N LYS A 210 5.43 -16.22 9.68
CA LYS A 210 4.23 -15.79 10.44
C LYS A 210 3.47 -16.92 11.11
N TYR A 211 3.88 -18.16 10.87
CA TYR A 211 3.16 -19.36 11.32
C TYR A 211 4.08 -20.27 12.14
N GLY A 212 3.50 -20.92 13.14
CA GLY A 212 4.17 -21.95 13.93
C GLY A 212 4.31 -23.28 13.17
N ASP A 213 4.73 -24.33 13.88
CA ASP A 213 5.04 -25.64 13.28
C ASP A 213 3.79 -26.35 12.72
N VAL A 214 2.62 -26.09 13.29
CA VAL A 214 1.31 -26.55 12.83
C VAL A 214 0.50 -25.37 12.31
N VAL A 215 -0.09 -25.53 11.13
CA VAL A 215 -0.88 -24.50 10.46
C VAL A 215 -2.24 -25.03 10.03
N LYS A 216 -3.23 -24.14 10.02
CA LYS A 216 -4.55 -24.40 9.43
C LYS A 216 -4.50 -24.08 7.94
N VAL A 217 -4.90 -25.05 7.12
CA VAL A 217 -5.04 -24.90 5.67
C VAL A 217 -6.52 -25.00 5.34
N TYR A 218 -7.01 -23.97 4.64
CA TYR A 218 -8.37 -23.91 4.14
C TYR A 218 -8.39 -24.28 2.66
N LYS A 219 -9.32 -25.16 2.28
CA LYS A 219 -9.54 -25.62 0.90
C LYS A 219 -10.95 -25.25 0.46
N ILE A 220 -11.06 -24.73 -0.75
CA ILE A 220 -12.32 -24.43 -1.42
C ILE A 220 -12.31 -25.20 -2.74
N GLY A 221 -12.69 -26.48 -2.66
CA GLY A 221 -12.54 -27.44 -3.75
C GLY A 221 -11.11 -27.44 -4.29
N ASN A 222 -10.97 -27.49 -5.61
CA ASN A 222 -9.67 -27.38 -6.30
C ASN A 222 -9.27 -25.93 -6.63
N PHE A 223 -10.10 -24.96 -6.26
CA PHE A 223 -9.98 -23.57 -6.70
C PHE A 223 -9.03 -22.76 -5.82
N SER A 224 -9.18 -22.85 -4.49
CA SER A 224 -8.27 -22.22 -3.53
C SER A 224 -7.79 -23.22 -2.48
N THR A 225 -6.51 -23.09 -2.09
CA THR A 225 -5.88 -23.84 -1.00
C THR A 225 -4.81 -22.96 -0.36
N GLU A 226 -5.09 -22.49 0.85
CA GLU A 226 -4.32 -21.42 1.50
C GLU A 226 -4.14 -21.66 3.01
N ALA A 227 -2.94 -21.39 3.53
CA ALA A 227 -2.69 -21.42 4.96
C ALA A 227 -3.24 -20.14 5.61
N CYS A 228 -4.29 -20.27 6.43
CA CYS A 228 -4.98 -19.14 7.01
C CYS A 228 -5.44 -19.41 8.45
N GLY A 229 -5.43 -18.38 9.30
CA GLY A 229 -5.77 -18.50 10.72
C GLY A 229 -7.00 -17.71 11.15
N GLY A 230 -7.73 -17.09 10.22
CA GLY A 230 -8.98 -16.36 10.49
C GLY A 230 -10.22 -17.25 10.35
N PRO A 231 -11.40 -16.78 10.79
CA PRO A 231 -12.68 -17.42 10.53
C PRO A 231 -13.08 -17.37 9.05
N HIS A 232 -13.88 -18.33 8.60
CA HIS A 232 -14.39 -18.44 7.23
C HIS A 232 -15.86 -18.83 7.26
N ALA A 233 -16.60 -18.46 6.21
CA ALA A 233 -17.89 -19.07 5.90
C ALA A 233 -17.75 -20.59 5.70
N LYS A 234 -18.84 -21.34 5.90
CA LYS A 234 -18.83 -22.81 5.79
C LYS A 234 -18.86 -23.29 4.34
N SER A 235 -19.42 -22.48 3.46
CA SER A 235 -19.52 -22.78 2.03
C SER A 235 -19.51 -21.50 1.21
N THR A 236 -19.13 -21.58 -0.07
CA THR A 236 -19.11 -20.40 -0.93
C THR A 236 -20.50 -19.86 -1.23
N GLY A 237 -21.57 -20.66 -1.08
CA GLY A 237 -22.95 -20.23 -1.30
C GLY A 237 -23.50 -19.28 -0.24
N GLU A 238 -22.86 -19.21 0.94
CA GLU A 238 -23.22 -18.26 2.00
C GLU A 238 -22.86 -16.82 1.64
N LEU A 239 -21.96 -16.61 0.67
CA LEU A 239 -21.39 -15.29 0.35
C LEU A 239 -22.33 -14.36 -0.42
N GLY A 240 -23.48 -14.82 -0.90
CA GLY A 240 -24.39 -14.01 -1.72
C GLY A 240 -23.80 -13.65 -3.09
N HIS A 241 -23.59 -12.37 -3.37
CA HIS A 241 -23.04 -11.87 -4.64
C HIS A 241 -21.80 -10.99 -4.42
N PHE A 242 -20.69 -11.37 -5.06
CA PHE A 242 -19.46 -10.62 -5.00
C PHE A 242 -19.42 -9.47 -6.03
N LYS A 243 -19.07 -8.27 -5.58
CA LYS A 243 -18.96 -7.09 -6.44
C LYS A 243 -17.69 -6.29 -6.20
N ILE A 244 -16.90 -6.07 -7.24
CA ILE A 244 -15.78 -5.12 -7.23
C ILE A 244 -16.35 -3.70 -7.32
N LYS A 245 -16.07 -2.88 -6.31
CA LYS A 245 -16.48 -1.46 -6.25
C LYS A 245 -15.43 -0.52 -6.83
N LYS A 246 -14.15 -0.81 -6.57
CA LYS A 246 -13.05 0.04 -7.03
C LYS A 246 -11.80 -0.80 -7.27
N GLU A 247 -11.06 -0.40 -8.29
CA GLU A 247 -9.71 -0.86 -8.57
C GLU A 247 -8.82 0.39 -8.72
N GLU A 248 -7.69 0.43 -8.03
CA GLU A 248 -6.78 1.58 -8.01
C GLU A 248 -5.31 1.19 -7.77
N SER A 249 -4.39 2.09 -8.10
CA SER A 249 -2.98 1.92 -7.75
C SER A 249 -2.81 2.09 -6.24
N SER A 250 -2.09 1.17 -5.58
CA SER A 250 -1.75 1.29 -4.16
C SER A 250 -0.36 1.91 -3.98
N SER A 251 0.61 1.42 -4.76
CA SER A 251 1.98 1.91 -4.85
C SER A 251 2.61 1.37 -6.15
N ALA A 252 3.87 1.70 -6.43
CA ALA A 252 4.57 1.13 -7.58
C ALA A 252 4.54 -0.41 -7.55
N GLY A 253 4.05 -1.02 -8.63
CA GLY A 253 3.94 -2.49 -8.76
C GLY A 253 2.82 -3.15 -7.96
N VAL A 254 1.93 -2.38 -7.32
CA VAL A 254 0.87 -2.91 -6.46
C VAL A 254 -0.49 -2.29 -6.82
N ARG A 255 -1.46 -3.16 -7.10
CA ARG A 255 -2.87 -2.78 -7.31
C ARG A 255 -3.71 -3.10 -6.09
N ARG A 256 -4.83 -2.40 -5.95
CA ARG A 256 -5.80 -2.54 -4.87
C ARG A 256 -7.19 -2.71 -5.43
N ILE A 257 -7.89 -3.74 -4.97
CA ILE A 257 -9.32 -3.95 -5.18
C ILE A 257 -10.06 -3.68 -3.88
N LYS A 258 -11.18 -2.95 -3.96
CA LYS A 258 -12.20 -2.86 -2.91
C LYS A 258 -13.46 -3.54 -3.40
N ALA A 259 -14.00 -4.47 -2.64
CA ALA A 259 -15.18 -5.24 -2.99
C ALA A 259 -16.10 -5.45 -1.78
N ILE A 260 -17.33 -5.84 -2.07
CA ILE A 260 -18.36 -6.17 -1.08
C ILE A 260 -19.06 -7.48 -1.46
N LEU A 261 -19.81 -8.03 -0.51
CA LEU A 261 -20.83 -9.04 -0.74
C LEU A 261 -22.22 -8.38 -0.64
N GLY A 262 -23.23 -8.94 -1.29
CA GLY A 262 -24.61 -8.44 -1.25
C GLY A 262 -25.63 -9.39 -1.84
#